data_AF-A0A5K1CRZ1-F1
#
_entry.id   AF-A0A5K1CRZ1-F1
#
_cell.length_a   1.000
_cell.length_b   1.000
_cell.length_c   1.000
_cell.angle_alpha   90.00
_cell.angle_beta   90.00
_cell.angle_gamma   90.00
#
_symmetry.space_group_name_H-M   'P 1'
#
loop_
_entity.id
_entity.type
_entity.pdbx_description
1 polymer ?
#
loop_
_entity_poly.entity_id
_entity_poly.type
_entity_poly.pdbx_seq_one_letter_code
_entity_poly.pdbx_strand_id
1 'polypeptide(L)'
;MATVEDLAVSAVINILSAFAFLVAFALLRIQPINDRVYFSKWYLNGARKSTARSGNIVRKFVNLDIMTYLKFLNWMPEALKMSEEQIIEHAGVDSAAYLRIYLLG
;
A
#
# COMPACT_ATOMS: atom_id res chain seq x y z
N MET A 1 29.07 -9.54 -23.04
CA MET A 1 28.09 -8.45 -23.15
C MET A 1 26.71 -9.07 -23.02
N ALA A 2 25.79 -8.45 -22.28
CA ALA A 2 24.42 -8.97 -22.17
C ALA A 2 23.73 -8.90 -23.52
N THR A 3 23.05 -9.99 -23.90
CA THR A 3 22.25 -10.05 -25.13
C THR A 3 20.84 -9.52 -24.88
N VAL A 4 20.09 -9.25 -25.96
CA VAL A 4 18.68 -8.85 -25.86
C VAL A 4 17.85 -9.94 -25.17
N GLU A 5 18.21 -11.22 -25.37
CA GLU A 5 17.57 -12.35 -24.71
C GLU A 5 17.80 -12.33 -23.20
N ASP A 6 19.04 -12.06 -22.75
CA ASP A 6 19.36 -11.93 -21.33
C ASP A 6 18.57 -10.79 -20.67
N LEU A 7 18.43 -9.66 -21.38
CA LEU A 7 17.64 -8.52 -20.91
C LEU A 7 16.15 -8.88 -20.83
N ALA A 8 15.62 -9.58 -21.82
CA ALA A 8 14.21 -9.98 -21.86
C ALA A 8 13.87 -10.96 -20.73
N VAL A 9 14.71 -12.00 -20.52
CA VAL A 9 14.52 -12.96 -19.44
C VAL A 9 14.57 -12.25 -18.08
N SER A 10 15.55 -11.37 -17.88
CA SER A 10 15.67 -10.58 -16.64
C SER A 10 14.46 -9.67 -16.42
N ALA A 11 14.00 -8.96 -17.46
CA ALA A 11 12.83 -8.08 -17.36
C ALA A 11 11.56 -8.86 -17.00
N VAL A 12 11.32 -10.01 -17.63
CA VAL A 12 10.16 -10.86 -17.35
C VAL A 12 10.16 -11.34 -15.90
N ILE A 13 11.30 -11.84 -15.40
CA ILE A 13 11.42 -12.30 -14.02
C ILE A 13 11.12 -11.15 -13.05
N ASN A 14 11.76 -10.00 -13.24
CA ASN A 14 11.57 -8.85 -12.35
C ASN A 14 10.14 -8.32 -12.35
N ILE A 15 9.49 -8.24 -13.53
CA ILE A 15 8.10 -7.79 -13.65
C ILE A 15 7.15 -8.78 -12.96
N LEU A 16 7.31 -10.08 -13.21
CA LEU A 16 6.46 -11.10 -12.58
C LEU A 16 6.66 -11.15 -11.07
N SER A 17 7.90 -11.04 -10.58
CA SER A 17 8.19 -10.95 -9.15
C SER A 17 7.58 -9.70 -8.53
N ALA A 18 7.72 -8.53 -9.16
CA ALA A 18 7.09 -7.30 -8.69
C ALA A 18 5.56 -7.44 -8.61
N PHE A 19 4.94 -8.04 -9.63
CA PHE A 19 3.51 -8.31 -9.63
C PHE A 19 3.10 -9.25 -8.49
N ALA A 20 3.86 -10.31 -8.24
CA ALA A 20 3.63 -11.21 -7.12
C ALA A 20 3.71 -10.48 -5.76
N PHE A 21 4.67 -9.56 -5.59
CA PHE A 21 4.75 -8.71 -4.39
C PHE A 21 3.55 -7.77 -4.26
N LEU A 22 3.05 -7.18 -5.35
CA LEU A 22 1.86 -6.33 -5.31
C LEU A 22 0.61 -7.10 -4.90
N VAL A 23 0.44 -8.33 -5.40
CA VAL A 23 -0.65 -9.21 -4.97
C VAL A 23 -0.51 -9.54 -3.49
N ALA A 24 0.67 -9.98 -3.05
CA ALA A 24 0.92 -10.28 -1.64
C ALA A 24 0.66 -9.06 -0.73
N PHE A 25 1.13 -7.88 -1.12
CA PHE A 25 0.89 -6.62 -0.42
C PHE A 25 -0.60 -6.35 -0.26
N ALA A 26 -1.38 -6.47 -1.33
CA ALA A 26 -2.79 -6.16 -1.27
C ALA A 26 -3.59 -7.16 -0.41
N LEU A 27 -3.25 -8.45 -0.47
CA LEU A 27 -3.84 -9.48 0.39
C LEU A 27 -3.52 -9.24 1.87
N LEU A 28 -2.27 -8.92 2.19
CA LEU A 28 -1.81 -8.68 3.56
C LEU A 28 -2.36 -7.37 4.13
N ARG A 29 -2.46 -6.31 3.32
CA ARG A 29 -2.99 -4.99 3.71
C ARG A 29 -4.46 -5.02 4.10
N ILE A 30 -5.25 -5.88 3.47
CA ILE A 30 -6.68 -6.01 3.73
C ILE A 30 -6.96 -6.72 5.06
N GLN A 31 -6.02 -7.53 5.58
CA GLN A 31 -6.24 -8.27 6.83
C GLN A 31 -6.29 -7.32 8.04
N PRO A 32 -7.33 -7.40 8.89
CA PRO A 32 -7.45 -6.53 10.07
C PRO A 32 -6.31 -6.67 11.08
N ILE A 33 -5.67 -7.85 11.15
CA ILE A 33 -4.50 -8.10 12.00
C ILE A 33 -3.31 -7.21 11.62
N ASN A 34 -3.15 -6.91 10.33
CA ASN A 34 -2.03 -6.13 9.80
C ASN A 34 -2.34 -4.62 9.72
N ASP A 35 -3.54 -4.20 10.14
CA ASP A 35 -4.00 -2.82 9.99
C ASP A 35 -3.07 -1.80 10.65
N ARG A 36 -2.50 -2.14 11.81
CA ARG A 36 -1.54 -1.28 12.53
C ARG A 36 -0.18 -1.17 11.84
N VAL A 37 0.21 -2.19 11.08
CA VAL A 37 1.47 -2.20 10.32
C VAL A 37 1.33 -1.28 9.10
N TYR A 38 0.25 -1.44 8.32
CA TYR A 38 0.06 -0.69 7.08
C TYR A 38 -0.49 0.73 7.27
N PHE A 39 -1.17 1.02 8.40
CA PHE A 39 -1.76 2.33 8.67
C PHE A 39 -1.26 2.97 9.97
N SER A 40 -0.01 2.70 10.37
CA SER A 40 0.60 3.17 11.62
C SER A 40 0.46 4.69 11.82
N LYS A 41 0.74 5.48 10.79
CA LYS A 41 0.67 6.95 10.82
C LYS A 41 -0.71 7.48 11.20
N TRP A 42 -1.77 6.82 10.74
CA TRP A 42 -3.15 7.19 11.06
C TRP A 42 -3.50 6.89 12.53
N TYR A 43 -2.88 5.87 13.12
CA TYR A 43 -2.99 5.60 14.55
C TYR A 43 -2.20 6.60 15.39
N LEU A 44 -0.99 6.97 14.96
CA LEU A 44 -0.16 7.99 15.62
C LEU A 44 -0.83 9.37 15.63
N ASN A 45 -1.45 9.74 14.51
CA ASN A 45 -2.17 11.00 14.38
C ASN A 45 -3.57 10.97 15.03
N GLY A 46 -3.97 9.86 15.65
CA GLY A 46 -5.28 9.70 16.32
C GLY A 46 -6.51 9.67 15.39
N ALA A 47 -6.32 9.85 14.09
CA ALA A 47 -7.37 9.82 13.06
C ALA A 47 -8.02 8.44 12.92
N ARG A 48 -7.30 7.37 13.27
CA ARG A 48 -7.82 6.00 13.31
C ARG A 48 -7.76 5.44 14.71
N LYS A 49 -8.91 4.96 15.20
CA LYS A 49 -9.02 4.26 16.49
C LYS A 49 -9.19 2.77 16.23
N SER A 50 -8.48 1.98 17.03
CA SER A 50 -8.67 0.53 17.03
C SER A 50 -10.11 0.28 17.47
N THR A 51 -10.87 -0.52 16.72
CA THR A 51 -12.20 -0.98 17.16
C THR A 51 -12.01 -1.93 18.34
N ALA A 52 -11.73 -1.38 19.51
CA ALA A 52 -11.92 -2.07 20.76
C ALA A 52 -13.43 -2.12 20.97
N ARG A 53 -14.02 -3.32 20.87
CA ARG A 53 -14.91 -3.94 21.88
C ARG A 53 -16.14 -4.72 21.39
N SER A 54 -16.48 -4.83 20.10
CA SER A 54 -17.74 -5.54 19.76
C SER A 54 -17.73 -6.24 18.39
N GLY A 55 -17.22 -7.47 18.33
CA GLY A 55 -17.35 -8.32 17.14
C GLY A 55 -16.68 -9.69 17.28
N ASN A 56 -17.19 -10.69 16.56
CA ASN A 56 -16.67 -12.06 16.51
C ASN A 56 -15.14 -12.08 16.31
N ILE A 57 -14.45 -12.85 17.16
CA ILE A 57 -12.99 -12.97 17.21
C ILE A 57 -12.38 -13.22 15.82
N VAL A 58 -13.02 -14.04 14.98
CA VAL A 58 -12.54 -14.38 13.62
C VAL A 58 -12.47 -13.16 12.70
N ARG A 59 -13.49 -12.29 12.71
CA ARG A 59 -13.51 -11.05 11.88
C ARG A 59 -12.48 -10.02 12.32
N LYS A 60 -11.93 -10.15 13.54
CA LYS A 60 -10.84 -9.30 14.04
C LYS A 60 -9.49 -9.69 13.44
N PHE A 61 -9.35 -10.90 12.90
CA PHE A 61 -8.08 -11.38 12.34
C PHE A 61 -8.10 -11.45 10.82
N VAL A 62 -9.22 -11.88 10.22
CA VAL A 62 -9.33 -12.11 8.78
C VAL A 62 -10.45 -11.29 8.15
N ASN A 63 -10.18 -10.66 7.01
CA ASN A 63 -11.23 -10.05 6.20
C ASN A 63 -11.96 -11.12 5.37
N LEU A 64 -13.27 -11.29 5.61
CA LEU A 64 -14.11 -12.26 4.91
C LEU A 64 -14.87 -11.65 3.72
N ASP A 65 -14.70 -10.37 3.43
CA ASP A 65 -15.36 -9.72 2.30
C ASP A 65 -14.60 -9.95 0.99
N ILE A 66 -15.13 -10.85 0.15
CA ILE A 66 -14.59 -11.22 -1.16
C ILE A 66 -14.53 -10.01 -2.11
N MET A 67 -15.46 -9.05 -1.99
CA MET A 67 -15.45 -7.86 -2.85
C MET A 67 -14.20 -7.00 -2.63
N THR A 68 -13.64 -6.99 -1.41
CA THR A 68 -12.42 -6.21 -1.14
C THR A 68 -11.22 -6.76 -1.92
N TYR A 69 -11.17 -8.08 -2.15
CA TYR A 69 -10.10 -8.74 -2.88
C TYR A 69 -10.17 -8.50 -4.40
N LEU A 70 -11.37 -8.29 -4.96
CA LEU A 70 -11.52 -7.90 -6.38
C LEU A 70 -11.05 -6.48 -6.67
N LYS A 71 -10.92 -5.65 -5.63
CA LYS A 71 -10.53 -4.23 -5.71
C LYS A 71 -9.10 -3.98 -5.22
N PHE A 72 -8.25 -5.01 -5.29
CA PHE A 72 -6.92 -4.98 -4.66
C PHE A 72 -5.99 -3.90 -5.21
N LEU A 73 -6.18 -3.42 -6.45
CA LEU A 73 -5.40 -2.33 -7.05
C LEU A 73 -5.91 -0.92 -6.72
N ASN A 74 -7.04 -0.78 -6.02
CA ASN A 74 -7.63 0.53 -5.74
C ASN A 74 -6.73 1.44 -4.88
N TRP A 75 -5.73 0.89 -4.19
CA TRP A 75 -4.79 1.72 -3.42
C TRP A 75 -3.95 2.65 -4.30
N MET A 76 -3.68 2.29 -5.57
CA MET A 76 -2.91 3.13 -6.49
C MET A 76 -3.62 4.44 -6.83
N PRO A 77 -4.87 4.43 -7.37
CA PRO A 77 -5.57 5.68 -7.63
C PRO A 77 -5.89 6.46 -6.35
N GLU A 78 -6.15 5.78 -5.22
CA GLU A 78 -6.35 6.46 -3.94
C GLU A 78 -5.09 7.21 -3.47
N ALA A 79 -3.89 6.65 -3.70
CA ALA A 79 -2.64 7.31 -3.32
C ALA A 79 -2.40 8.62 -4.09
N LEU A 80 -2.99 8.77 -5.27
CA LEU A 80 -2.86 9.97 -6.11
C LEU A 80 -3.89 11.07 -5.79
N LYS A 81 -4.87 10.82 -4.91
CA LYS A 81 -5.93 11.80 -4.63
C LYS A 81 -5.50 12.91 -3.67
N MET A 82 -4.44 12.70 -2.91
CA MET A 82 -3.98 13.66 -1.89
C MET A 82 -3.19 14.78 -2.55
N SER A 83 -3.59 16.04 -2.33
CA SER A 83 -2.86 17.20 -2.89
C SER A 83 -1.49 17.39 -2.19
N GLU A 84 -0.58 18.14 -2.82
CA GLU A 84 0.73 18.46 -2.22
C GLU A 84 0.57 19.16 -0.86
N GLU A 85 -0.37 20.09 -0.74
CA GLU A 85 -0.69 20.78 0.52
C GLU A 85 -1.12 19.79 1.61
N GLN A 86 -2.01 18.84 1.27
CA GLN A 86 -2.44 17.80 2.21
C GLN A 86 -1.29 16.88 2.60
N ILE A 87 -0.42 16.51 1.65
CA ILE A 87 0.78 15.69 1.94
C ILE A 87 1.71 16.44 2.89
N ILE A 88 1.92 17.75 2.70
CA ILE A 88 2.75 18.57 3.58
C ILE A 88 2.14 18.62 5.00
N GLU A 89 0.84 18.87 5.12
CA GLU A 89 0.16 18.91 6.41
C GLU A 89 0.18 17.54 7.12
N HIS A 90 -0.03 16.47 6.36
CA HIS A 90 -0.10 15.11 6.91
C HIS A 90 1.26 14.48 7.18
N ALA A 91 2.26 14.77 6.34
CA ALA A 91 3.54 14.07 6.32
C ALA A 91 4.78 14.94 6.50
N GLY A 92 4.63 16.25 6.52
CA GLY A 92 5.72 17.20 6.62
C GLY A 92 6.32 17.55 5.26
N VAL A 93 7.03 18.67 5.24
CA VAL A 93 7.66 19.25 4.05
C VAL A 93 8.74 18.33 3.48
N ASP A 94 9.54 17.68 4.33
CA ASP A 94 10.64 16.80 3.88
C ASP A 94 10.12 15.62 3.05
N SER A 95 9.01 15.01 3.48
CA SER A 95 8.37 13.90 2.76
C SER A 95 7.83 14.35 1.39
N ALA A 96 7.22 15.54 1.35
CA ALA A 96 6.70 16.11 0.10
C ALA A 96 7.86 16.46 -0.87
N ALA A 97 8.93 17.06 -0.37
CA ALA A 97 10.13 17.38 -1.14
C ALA A 97 10.79 16.10 -1.71
N TYR A 98 10.83 15.01 -0.94
CA TYR A 98 11.34 13.72 -1.40
C TYR A 98 10.50 13.13 -2.54
N LEU A 99 9.16 13.15 -2.43
CA LEU A 99 8.28 12.68 -3.51
C LEU A 99 8.47 13.49 -4.80
N ARG A 100 8.76 14.78 -4.67
CA ARG A 100 9.01 15.66 -5.82
C ARG A 100 10.23 15.27 -6.64
N ILE A 101 11.23 14.61 -6.04
CA ILE A 101 12.40 14.09 -6.77
C ILE A 101 11.95 13.06 -7.82
N TYR A 102 10.98 12.21 -7.49
CA TYR A 102 10.41 11.22 -8.42
C TYR A 102 9.46 11.82 -9.46
N LEU A 103 8.89 13.00 -9.19
CA LEU A 103 8.08 13.74 -10.18
C LEU A 103 8.93 14.56 -11.15
N LEU A 104 10.13 14.97 -10.71
CA LEU A 104 11.07 15.74 -11.53
C LEU A 104 11.92 14.85 -12.46
N GLY A 105 12.23 13.62 -12.02
CA GLY A 105 13.01 12.63 -12.78
C GLY A 105 12.17 11.91 -13.83
#